data_AF-A0A372UJ74-F1
#
_entry.id   AF-A0A372UJ74-F1
#
_cell.length_a   1.000
_cell.length_b   1.000
_cell.length_c   1.000
_cell.angle_alpha   90.00
_cell.angle_beta   90.00
_cell.angle_gamma   90.00
#
_symmetry.space_group_name_H-M   'P 1'
#
loop_
_entity.id
_entity.type
_entity.pdbx_description
1 polymer ?
#
loop_
_entity_poly.entity_id
_entity_poly.type
_entity_poly.pdbx_seq_one_letter_code
_entity_poly.pdbx_strand_id
1 'polypeptide(L)'
;MKSRWKQMCIFLVLILSMIGCGQKETEPKEEQTQTEDTKEEGSTQETQQKEESTQSAEPEQGSQSQKEIKIYFANKDASGFETEEVAMEDVSAEKIWEQLVAKGVVPADTQVISCTEKTIDGEKALQLDLSEKFSTYLNGQGSSGEYLTVGCICNTFLDAFDGESIRITVDGKKLETGHAEYPGYLSKYESE
;
A
#
# COMPACT_ATOMS: atom_id res chain seq x y z
N MET A 1 -25.74 47.66 37.36
CA MET A 1 -25.56 47.94 35.92
C MET A 1 -26.04 46.71 35.16
N LYS A 2 -27.06 46.89 34.33
CA LYS A 2 -27.86 45.83 33.70
C LYS A 2 -27.47 45.74 32.22
N SER A 3 -27.27 44.53 31.70
CA SER A 3 -27.64 44.21 30.31
C SER A 3 -27.65 42.70 30.09
N ARG A 4 -28.84 42.11 30.24
CA ARG A 4 -29.29 40.91 29.50
C ARG A 4 -30.45 41.41 28.63
N TRP A 5 -30.37 41.34 27.30
CA TRP A 5 -31.57 41.45 26.46
C TRP A 5 -31.41 40.78 25.10
N LYS A 6 -32.00 39.57 25.04
CA LYS A 6 -32.81 38.92 23.99
C LYS A 6 -32.39 38.94 22.51
N GLN A 7 -32.42 37.71 21.99
CA GLN A 7 -32.91 37.27 20.67
C GLN A 7 -33.91 38.20 19.96
N MET A 8 -33.82 38.20 18.62
CA MET A 8 -34.89 37.83 17.65
C MET A 8 -34.94 38.78 16.44
N CYS A 9 -35.16 38.17 15.26
CA CYS A 9 -35.75 38.64 13.97
C CYS A 9 -34.86 38.14 12.81
N ILE A 10 -35.01 36.93 12.27
CA ILE A 10 -36.11 36.39 11.43
C ILE A 10 -36.61 37.41 10.40
N PHE A 11 -36.35 37.14 9.12
CA PHE A 11 -37.31 37.15 7.98
C PHE A 11 -36.61 36.43 6.80
N LEU A 12 -36.88 35.15 6.48
CA LEU A 12 -38.10 34.57 5.86
C LEU A 12 -38.29 35.20 4.47
N VAL A 13 -38.14 34.46 3.38
CA VAL A 13 -39.24 33.93 2.51
C VAL A 13 -38.56 33.73 1.11
N LEU A 14 -38.67 32.66 0.31
CA LEU A 14 -39.85 32.01 -0.25
C LEU A 14 -39.48 30.64 -0.87
N ILE A 15 -40.16 29.59 -0.42
CA ILE A 15 -40.25 28.26 -1.03
C ILE A 15 -41.49 28.27 -1.93
N LEU A 16 -41.39 27.73 -3.16
CA LEU A 16 -42.45 27.19 -4.05
C LEU A 16 -41.64 26.46 -5.13
N SER A 17 -41.81 25.22 -5.58
CA SER A 17 -42.91 24.27 -5.74
C SER A 17 -42.28 23.12 -6.57
N MET A 18 -42.69 21.86 -6.63
CA MET A 18 -43.92 21.15 -6.32
C MET A 18 -43.59 19.65 -6.30
N ILE A 19 -44.46 18.92 -5.62
CA ILE A 19 -44.51 17.47 -5.44
C ILE A 19 -44.74 16.75 -6.78
N GLY A 20 -44.10 15.58 -6.95
CA GLY A 20 -44.46 14.57 -7.94
C GLY A 20 -44.25 13.17 -7.38
N CYS A 21 -45.30 12.61 -6.77
CA CYS A 21 -45.44 11.18 -6.45
C CYS A 21 -45.61 10.35 -7.73
N GLY A 22 -45.25 9.06 -7.69
CA GLY A 22 -46.05 8.03 -8.38
C GLY A 22 -45.31 7.02 -9.27
N GLN A 23 -45.20 5.81 -8.72
CA GLN A 23 -45.45 4.49 -9.33
C GLN A 23 -44.79 4.04 -10.66
N LYS A 24 -44.09 2.90 -10.51
CA LYS A 24 -44.02 1.69 -11.34
C LYS A 24 -45.00 1.58 -12.53
N GLU A 25 -44.45 1.13 -13.65
CA GLU A 25 -44.98 0.19 -14.67
C GLU A 25 -43.74 -0.13 -15.57
N THR A 26 -43.19 -1.35 -15.66
CA THR A 26 -43.67 -2.67 -16.12
C THR A 26 -44.10 -2.69 -17.59
N GLU A 27 -43.12 -3.03 -18.47
CA GLU A 27 -43.18 -3.86 -19.70
C GLU A 27 -44.23 -3.53 -20.79
N PRO A 28 -44.35 -4.27 -21.91
CA PRO A 28 -43.41 -5.12 -22.69
C PRO A 28 -43.34 -4.58 -24.15
N LYS A 29 -42.70 -5.19 -25.16
CA LYS A 29 -43.30 -6.26 -25.99
C LYS A 29 -42.40 -6.35 -27.24
N GLU A 30 -41.65 -7.46 -27.36
CA GLU A 30 -41.83 -8.53 -28.37
C GLU A 30 -41.05 -8.25 -29.67
N GLU A 31 -40.54 -9.22 -30.41
CA GLU A 31 -40.75 -10.67 -30.41
C GLU A 31 -39.57 -11.30 -31.21
N GLN A 32 -39.07 -12.44 -30.72
CA GLN A 32 -38.89 -13.73 -31.44
C GLN A 32 -38.02 -13.78 -32.73
N THR A 33 -37.31 -14.86 -33.09
CA THR A 33 -37.18 -16.24 -32.58
C THR A 33 -36.06 -16.93 -33.38
N GLN A 34 -35.20 -17.65 -32.66
CA GLN A 34 -34.67 -19.03 -32.86
C GLN A 34 -34.66 -19.63 -34.29
N THR A 35 -33.65 -20.39 -34.71
CA THR A 35 -33.31 -21.78 -34.29
C THR A 35 -32.05 -22.19 -35.10
N GLU A 36 -30.98 -22.69 -34.46
CA GLU A 36 -30.56 -24.11 -34.39
C GLU A 36 -30.47 -24.87 -35.73
N ASP A 37 -29.27 -25.37 -36.07
CA ASP A 37 -29.07 -26.81 -36.31
C ASP A 37 -27.59 -27.23 -36.39
N THR A 38 -27.37 -28.51 -36.09
CA THR A 38 -26.10 -29.18 -35.73
C THR A 38 -25.55 -30.07 -36.87
N LYS A 39 -24.22 -30.34 -36.86
CA LYS A 39 -23.55 -31.67 -36.97
C LYS A 39 -22.52 -31.90 -38.11
N GLU A 40 -21.29 -32.25 -37.65
CA GLU A 40 -20.26 -33.19 -38.18
C GLU A 40 -19.64 -32.98 -39.59
N GLU A 41 -18.42 -33.39 -39.94
CA GLU A 41 -17.44 -34.41 -39.48
C GLU A 41 -16.04 -33.95 -40.02
N GLY A 42 -14.91 -34.09 -39.33
CA GLY A 42 -14.00 -35.23 -39.44
C GLY A 42 -12.77 -35.00 -40.37
N SER A 43 -11.54 -34.95 -39.82
CA SER A 43 -10.32 -35.54 -40.43
C SER A 43 -9.12 -35.52 -39.46
N THR A 44 -8.28 -36.53 -39.59
CA THR A 44 -7.28 -37.07 -38.66
C THR A 44 -5.86 -36.86 -39.22
N GLN A 45 -4.84 -36.65 -38.37
CA GLN A 45 -3.57 -37.43 -38.28
C GLN A 45 -2.39 -36.69 -37.58
N GLU A 46 -1.87 -37.37 -36.55
CA GLU A 46 -0.47 -37.63 -36.15
C GLU A 46 0.57 -36.49 -36.14
N THR A 47 1.36 -36.30 -35.06
CA THR A 47 2.54 -37.14 -34.78
C THR A 47 3.07 -36.94 -33.34
N GLN A 48 3.57 -38.04 -32.79
CA GLN A 48 4.23 -38.25 -31.50
C GLN A 48 5.55 -37.47 -31.35
N GLN A 49 5.92 -37.06 -30.12
CA GLN A 49 7.18 -37.51 -29.52
C GLN A 49 7.20 -37.34 -27.99
N LYS A 50 7.62 -38.42 -27.34
CA LYS A 50 7.80 -38.67 -25.91
C LYS A 50 9.30 -38.62 -25.61
N GLU A 51 9.72 -37.82 -24.64
CA GLU A 51 10.96 -37.97 -23.85
C GLU A 51 10.61 -37.41 -22.45
N GLU A 52 10.25 -38.20 -21.44
CA GLU A 52 11.07 -39.10 -20.61
C GLU A 52 12.40 -38.50 -20.17
N SER A 53 12.39 -37.80 -19.02
CA SER A 53 13.58 -37.67 -18.17
C SER A 53 13.17 -37.70 -16.69
N THR A 54 13.16 -38.93 -16.18
CA THR A 54 13.76 -39.38 -14.91
C THR A 54 13.65 -38.47 -13.69
N GLN A 55 12.78 -38.89 -12.76
CA GLN A 55 12.85 -38.60 -11.33
C GLN A 55 14.26 -38.86 -10.78
N SER A 56 14.87 -37.83 -10.20
CA SER A 56 15.83 -38.01 -9.11
C SER A 56 15.20 -37.44 -7.86
N ALA A 57 14.71 -38.34 -7.00
CA ALA A 57 14.38 -38.02 -5.62
C ALA A 57 15.63 -38.28 -4.78
N GLU A 58 16.30 -37.20 -4.35
CA GLU A 58 17.28 -37.21 -3.26
C GLU A 58 16.77 -36.26 -2.15
N PRO A 59 17.14 -36.51 -0.88
CA PRO A 59 16.30 -36.21 0.27
C PRO A 59 16.20 -34.71 0.53
N GLU A 60 15.00 -34.27 0.92
CA GLU A 60 14.75 -32.95 1.47
C GLU A 60 15.57 -32.73 2.75
N GLN A 61 16.77 -32.17 2.59
CA GLN A 61 17.34 -31.34 3.62
C GLN A 61 16.60 -30.00 3.56
N GLY A 62 15.87 -29.67 4.63
CA GLY A 62 15.16 -28.41 4.72
C GLY A 62 16.12 -27.22 4.63
N SER A 63 16.35 -26.74 3.41
CA SER A 63 16.91 -25.41 3.18
C SER A 63 15.89 -24.42 3.70
N GLN A 64 16.21 -23.74 4.81
CA GLN A 64 15.55 -22.49 5.13
C GLN A 64 15.83 -21.55 3.95
N SER A 65 14.80 -21.22 3.18
CA SER A 65 14.94 -20.36 2.00
C SER A 65 15.17 -18.92 2.47
N GLN A 66 16.38 -18.43 2.29
CA GLN A 66 16.74 -17.04 2.58
C GLN A 66 16.14 -16.12 1.51
N LYS A 67 15.44 -15.03 1.91
CA LYS A 67 14.95 -13.98 1.00
C LYS A 67 15.99 -12.86 0.93
N GLU A 68 16.37 -12.44 -0.27
CA GLU A 68 17.17 -11.23 -0.47
C GLU A 68 16.28 -10.00 -0.36
N ILE A 69 16.61 -9.11 0.58
CA ILE A 69 15.87 -7.88 0.86
C ILE A 69 16.72 -6.69 0.47
N LYS A 70 16.14 -5.78 -0.32
CA LYS A 70 16.81 -4.55 -0.73
C LYS A 70 16.59 -3.47 0.31
N ILE A 71 17.68 -3.04 0.96
CA ILE A 71 17.69 -1.96 1.96
C ILE A 71 18.08 -0.66 1.26
N TYR A 72 17.18 0.32 1.29
CA TYR A 72 17.39 1.64 0.70
C TYR A 72 17.99 2.61 1.73
N PHE A 73 18.94 3.43 1.29
CA PHE A 73 19.55 4.50 2.07
C PHE A 73 19.92 5.69 1.17
N ALA A 74 20.12 6.87 1.74
CA ALA A 74 20.52 8.03 0.96
C ALA A 74 21.93 7.86 0.37
N ASN A 75 22.12 8.24 -0.88
CA ASN A 75 23.44 8.29 -1.51
C ASN A 75 24.33 9.36 -0.86
N LYS A 76 25.63 9.31 -1.16
CA LYS A 76 26.65 10.14 -0.48
C LYS A 76 26.40 11.66 -0.55
N ASP A 77 25.78 12.14 -1.62
CA ASP A 77 25.48 13.57 -1.83
C ASP A 77 24.05 13.96 -1.48
N ALA A 78 23.24 13.04 -0.95
CA ALA A 78 21.84 13.23 -0.57
C ALA A 78 20.96 13.75 -1.73
N SER A 79 21.21 13.27 -2.95
CA SER A 79 20.40 13.54 -4.14
C SER A 79 19.43 12.40 -4.49
N GLY A 80 19.62 11.21 -3.92
CA GLY A 80 18.81 10.05 -4.25
C GLY A 80 19.09 8.85 -3.37
N PHE A 81 18.71 7.68 -3.86
CA PHE A 81 18.77 6.43 -3.11
C PHE A 81 19.88 5.49 -3.63
N GLU A 82 20.62 4.89 -2.71
CA GLU A 82 21.45 3.71 -2.93
C GLU A 82 20.81 2.49 -2.24
N THR A 83 21.24 1.29 -2.63
CA THR A 83 20.63 0.04 -2.18
C THR A 83 21.68 -1.01 -1.83
N GLU A 84 21.41 -1.80 -0.81
CA GLU A 84 22.16 -3.01 -0.47
C GLU A 84 21.23 -4.21 -0.32
N GLU A 85 21.59 -5.33 -0.91
CA GLU A 85 20.86 -6.58 -0.75
C GLU A 85 21.36 -7.33 0.49
N VAL A 86 20.43 -7.60 1.40
CA VAL A 86 20.67 -8.34 2.63
C VAL A 86 19.84 -9.59 2.61
N ALA A 87 20.50 -10.73 2.61
CA ALA A 87 19.83 -12.02 2.63
C ALA A 87 19.35 -12.33 4.06
N MET A 88 18.07 -12.65 4.24
CA MET A 88 17.43 -12.86 5.54
C MET A 88 16.59 -14.15 5.55
N GLU A 89 16.75 -15.00 6.57
CA GLU A 89 15.99 -16.26 6.69
C GLU A 89 14.53 -15.99 7.08
N ASP A 90 14.30 -15.18 8.12
CA ASP A 90 12.96 -14.77 8.54
C ASP A 90 12.82 -13.26 8.43
N VAL A 91 12.02 -12.82 7.45
CA VAL A 91 11.74 -11.40 7.18
C VAL A 91 10.69 -10.89 8.16
N SER A 92 11.07 -9.93 9.01
CA SER A 92 10.16 -9.21 9.90
C SER A 92 10.39 -7.71 9.82
N ALA A 93 9.38 -6.93 10.19
CA ALA A 93 9.45 -5.48 10.15
C ALA A 93 10.54 -4.93 11.08
N GLU A 94 10.73 -5.53 12.24
CA GLU A 94 11.76 -5.18 13.21
C GLU A 94 13.16 -5.43 12.65
N LYS A 95 13.39 -6.59 12.00
CA LYS A 95 14.70 -6.90 11.40
C LYS A 95 15.02 -5.98 10.22
N ILE A 96 14.02 -5.64 9.40
CA ILE A 96 14.18 -4.63 8.35
C ILE A 96 14.51 -3.27 8.96
N TRP A 97 13.82 -2.88 10.03
CA TRP A 97 14.08 -1.64 10.74
C TRP A 97 15.50 -1.58 11.31
N GLU A 98 16.02 -2.68 11.86
CA GLU A 98 17.41 -2.79 12.30
C GLU A 98 18.41 -2.55 11.16
N GLN A 99 18.12 -3.01 9.94
CA GLN A 99 18.96 -2.72 8.78
C GLN A 99 18.91 -1.23 8.40
N LEU A 100 17.75 -0.59 8.48
CA LEU A 100 17.61 0.86 8.25
C LEU A 100 18.36 1.68 9.31
N VAL A 101 18.34 1.25 10.57
CA VAL A 101 19.16 1.82 11.65
C VAL A 101 20.65 1.63 11.34
N ALA A 102 21.07 0.42 10.93
CA ALA A 102 22.48 0.13 10.61
C ALA A 102 23.01 0.95 9.42
N LYS A 103 22.14 1.28 8.45
CA LYS A 103 22.45 2.20 7.34
C LYS A 103 22.36 3.68 7.71
N GLY A 104 21.95 4.01 8.94
CA GLY A 104 21.83 5.39 9.41
C GLY A 104 20.65 6.15 8.82
N VAL A 105 19.63 5.46 8.28
CA VAL A 105 18.40 6.09 7.77
C VAL A 105 17.59 6.69 8.91
N VAL A 106 17.56 6.00 10.05
CA VAL A 106 16.86 6.39 11.28
C VAL A 106 17.74 6.14 12.51
N PRO A 107 17.55 6.87 13.62
CA PRO A 107 18.34 6.66 14.83
C PRO A 107 17.92 5.39 15.58
N ALA A 108 18.85 4.81 16.33
CA ALA A 108 18.68 3.52 17.01
C ALA A 108 17.63 3.50 18.14
N ASP A 109 17.16 4.67 18.61
CA ASP A 109 16.09 4.76 19.60
C ASP A 109 14.69 4.83 18.98
N THR A 110 14.58 4.71 17.65
CA THR A 110 13.31 4.52 16.94
C THR A 110 12.95 3.05 16.81
N GLN A 111 11.66 2.73 16.81
CA GLN A 111 11.17 1.35 16.81
C GLN A 111 9.94 1.20 15.92
N VAL A 112 9.79 -0.01 15.36
CA VAL A 112 8.52 -0.49 14.81
C VAL A 112 7.63 -0.94 15.97
N ILE A 113 6.41 -0.42 16.04
CA ILE A 113 5.36 -0.88 16.95
C ILE A 113 4.59 -2.02 16.32
N SER A 114 4.23 -1.87 15.04
CA SER A 114 3.57 -2.93 14.28
C SER A 114 3.74 -2.70 12.78
N CYS A 115 3.69 -3.79 12.02
CA CYS A 115 3.51 -3.75 10.57
C CYS A 115 2.46 -4.79 10.21
N THR A 116 1.38 -4.35 9.57
CA THR A 116 0.28 -5.24 9.16
C THR A 116 0.00 -5.09 7.68
N GLU A 117 -0.30 -6.21 7.02
CA GLU A 117 -0.76 -6.20 5.64
C GLU A 117 -2.27 -5.94 5.58
N LYS A 118 -2.69 -5.19 4.56
CA LYS A 118 -4.07 -4.90 4.20
C LYS A 118 -4.26 -5.05 2.70
N THR A 119 -5.50 -5.10 2.26
CA THR A 119 -5.86 -4.96 0.85
C THR A 119 -6.57 -3.63 0.67
N ILE A 120 -6.03 -2.77 -0.18
CA ILE A 120 -6.61 -1.47 -0.55
C ILE A 120 -6.77 -1.48 -2.06
N ASP A 121 -7.98 -1.25 -2.56
CA ASP A 121 -8.30 -1.25 -3.99
C ASP A 121 -7.85 -2.51 -4.75
N GLY A 122 -7.79 -3.65 -4.05
CA GLY A 122 -7.37 -4.94 -4.62
C GLY A 122 -5.86 -5.21 -4.56
N GLU A 123 -5.07 -4.24 -4.10
CA GLU A 123 -3.61 -4.34 -4.01
C GLU A 123 -3.13 -4.53 -2.56
N LYS A 124 -1.96 -5.16 -2.39
CA LYS A 124 -1.35 -5.33 -1.07
C LYS A 124 -0.84 -3.98 -0.57
N ALA A 125 -1.30 -3.57 0.59
CA ALA A 125 -0.87 -2.37 1.27
C ALA A 125 -0.31 -2.69 2.67
N LEU A 126 0.67 -1.92 3.13
CA LEU A 126 1.27 -2.04 4.44
C LEU A 126 0.76 -0.94 5.36
N GLN A 127 0.53 -1.28 6.63
CA GLN A 127 0.26 -0.34 7.70
C GLN A 127 1.39 -0.45 8.72
N LEU A 128 2.33 0.48 8.64
CA LEU A 128 3.52 0.57 9.49
C LEU A 128 3.29 1.60 10.59
N ASP A 129 3.32 1.16 11.83
CA ASP A 129 3.24 2.03 13.01
C ASP A 129 4.59 2.09 13.71
N LEU A 130 5.05 3.31 14.00
CA LEU A 130 6.38 3.59 14.54
C LEU A 130 6.26 4.31 15.89
N SER A 131 7.30 4.20 16.71
CA SER A 131 7.41 4.93 17.98
C SER A 131 7.42 6.46 17.80
N GLU A 132 6.95 7.22 18.78
CA GLU A 132 7.02 8.70 18.83
C GLU A 132 8.41 9.28 18.48
N LYS A 133 9.47 8.56 18.83
CA LYS A 133 10.86 8.94 18.52
C LYS A 133 11.10 9.18 17.03
N PHE A 134 10.40 8.45 16.16
CA PHE A 134 10.49 8.64 14.72
C PHE A 134 9.98 10.02 14.29
N SER A 135 8.82 10.46 14.80
CA SER A 135 8.29 11.80 14.50
C SER A 135 9.22 12.91 15.00
N THR A 136 9.82 12.73 16.18
CA THR A 136 10.80 13.69 16.73
C THR A 136 12.03 13.79 15.83
N TYR A 137 12.57 12.65 15.38
CA TYR A 137 13.70 12.61 14.45
C TYR A 137 13.38 13.30 13.12
N LEU A 138 12.23 12.97 12.53
CA LEU A 138 11.84 13.48 11.22
C LEU A 138 11.63 15.00 11.23
N ASN A 139 11.00 15.55 12.28
CA ASN A 139 10.87 17.00 12.48
C ASN A 139 12.20 17.73 12.70
N GLY A 140 13.28 17.01 13.03
CA GLY A 140 14.64 17.55 13.11
C GLY A 140 15.36 17.59 11.77
N GLN A 141 14.83 16.95 10.73
CA GLN A 141 15.38 16.98 9.38
C GLN A 141 14.93 18.24 8.63
N GLY A 142 15.68 18.63 7.60
CA GLY A 142 15.15 19.54 6.57
C GLY A 142 14.34 18.77 5.53
N SER A 143 13.60 19.47 4.66
CA SER A 143 12.68 18.86 3.70
C SER A 143 13.32 17.77 2.82
N SER A 144 14.55 17.96 2.33
CA SER A 144 15.27 16.94 1.55
C SER A 144 15.62 15.70 2.39
N GLY A 145 16.07 15.89 3.64
CA GLY A 145 16.37 14.78 4.54
C GLY A 145 15.13 14.00 4.95
N GLU A 146 14.01 14.70 5.14
CA GLU A 146 12.69 14.10 5.39
C GLU A 146 12.22 13.27 4.18
N TYR A 147 12.31 13.81 2.96
CA TYR A 147 11.99 13.10 1.73
C TYR A 147 12.79 11.81 1.60
N LEU A 148 14.12 11.89 1.77
CA LEU A 148 15.00 10.73 1.68
C LEU A 148 14.72 9.70 2.79
N THR A 149 14.50 10.15 4.02
CA THR A 149 14.20 9.25 5.15
C THR A 149 12.91 8.47 4.89
N VAL A 150 11.83 9.17 4.55
CA VAL A 150 10.53 8.53 4.27
C VAL A 150 10.62 7.65 3.03
N GLY A 151 11.29 8.11 1.97
CA GLY A 151 11.51 7.33 0.76
C GLY A 151 12.28 6.03 1.00
N CYS A 152 13.34 6.06 1.81
CA CYS A 152 14.10 4.86 2.18
C CYS A 152 13.21 3.84 2.91
N ILE A 153 12.38 4.30 3.85
CA ILE A 153 11.45 3.43 4.60
C ILE A 153 10.40 2.84 3.64
N CYS A 154 9.74 3.69 2.85
CA CYS A 154 8.72 3.25 1.90
C CYS A 154 9.29 2.21 0.93
N ASN A 155 10.39 2.52 0.26
CA ASN A 155 10.97 1.64 -0.75
C ASN A 155 11.42 0.31 -0.16
N THR A 156 12.08 0.34 1.01
CA THR A 156 12.55 -0.87 1.68
C THR A 156 11.39 -1.77 2.11
N PHE A 157 10.36 -1.23 2.76
CA PHE A 157 9.23 -2.04 3.23
C PHE A 157 8.39 -2.58 2.06
N LEU A 158 8.16 -1.76 1.03
CA LEU A 158 7.39 -2.19 -0.14
C LEU A 158 8.11 -3.31 -0.91
N ASP A 159 9.44 -3.21 -1.11
CA ASP A 159 10.23 -4.29 -1.70
C ASP A 159 10.26 -5.53 -0.80
N ALA A 160 10.44 -5.36 0.51
CA ALA A 160 10.61 -6.48 1.42
C ALA A 160 9.34 -7.33 1.58
N PHE A 161 8.16 -6.71 1.55
CA PHE A 161 6.86 -7.38 1.75
C PHE A 161 6.04 -7.51 0.46
N ASP A 162 6.63 -7.18 -0.69
CA ASP A 162 5.96 -7.22 -2.00
C ASP A 162 4.63 -6.43 -1.97
N GLY A 163 4.68 -5.21 -1.40
CA GLY A 163 3.55 -4.30 -1.24
C GLY A 163 3.55 -3.18 -2.27
N GLU A 164 2.37 -2.71 -2.63
CA GLU A 164 2.17 -1.62 -3.61
C GLU A 164 2.12 -0.24 -2.94
N SER A 165 1.61 -0.19 -1.71
CA SER A 165 1.51 1.05 -0.96
C SER A 165 1.69 0.86 0.55
N ILE A 166 2.11 1.91 1.26
CA ILE A 166 2.40 1.87 2.69
C ILE A 166 1.87 3.12 3.39
N ARG A 167 1.16 2.93 4.49
CA ARG A 167 0.77 4.01 5.39
C ARG A 167 1.63 3.99 6.63
N ILE A 168 2.28 5.11 6.92
CA ILE A 168 3.10 5.30 8.11
C ILE A 168 2.31 6.06 9.17
N THR A 169 2.26 5.51 10.38
CA THR A 169 1.69 6.15 11.57
C THR A 169 2.71 6.21 12.70
N VAL A 170 2.44 7.06 13.68
CA VAL A 170 3.27 7.19 14.89
C VAL A 170 2.36 7.09 16.11
N ASP A 171 2.59 6.08 16.96
CA ASP A 171 1.73 5.70 18.08
C ASP A 171 0.24 5.66 17.69
N GLY A 172 -0.06 5.07 16.52
CA GLY A 172 -1.40 4.96 15.96
C GLY A 172 -2.01 6.26 15.41
N LYS A 173 -1.27 7.37 15.43
CA LYS A 173 -1.70 8.68 14.89
C LYS A 173 -1.09 8.92 13.51
N LYS A 174 -1.69 9.84 12.75
CA LYS A 174 -1.12 10.27 11.47
C LYS A 174 0.28 10.84 11.69
N LEU A 175 1.20 10.52 10.78
CA LEU A 175 2.50 11.17 10.73
C LEU A 175 2.35 12.57 10.13
N GLU A 176 2.78 13.57 10.88
CA GLU A 176 2.77 14.98 10.48
C GLU A 176 4.09 15.61 10.94
N THR A 177 4.66 16.47 10.09
CA THR A 177 5.88 17.23 10.37
C THR A 177 5.64 18.71 10.09
N GLY A 178 6.61 19.55 10.45
CA GLY A 178 6.61 20.96 10.03
C GLY A 178 6.75 21.18 8.52
N HIS A 179 7.04 20.14 7.73
CA HIS A 179 7.29 20.20 6.29
C HIS A 179 6.18 19.55 5.46
N ALA A 180 5.61 18.44 5.93
CA ALA A 180 4.61 17.67 5.20
C ALA A 180 3.61 16.97 6.14
N GLU A 181 2.43 16.69 5.60
CA GLU A 181 1.46 15.78 6.21
C GLU A 181 1.42 14.48 5.42
N TYR A 182 1.36 13.33 6.12
CA TYR A 182 1.29 12.00 5.52
C TYR A 182 -0.06 11.33 5.85
N PRO A 183 -1.19 11.83 5.32
CA PRO A 183 -2.51 11.35 5.73
C PRO A 183 -2.90 10.00 5.13
N GLY A 184 -2.26 9.59 4.03
CA GLY A 184 -2.69 8.48 3.18
C GLY A 184 -1.65 7.35 3.06
N TYR A 185 -1.89 6.49 2.08
CA TYR A 185 -0.93 5.49 1.64
C TYR A 185 0.05 6.13 0.66
N LEU A 186 1.33 5.81 0.83
CA LEU A 186 2.46 6.27 0.04
C LEU A 186 2.89 5.14 -0.89
N SER A 187 3.34 5.50 -2.08
CA SER A 187 3.99 4.59 -3.01
C SER A 187 5.51 4.72 -2.89
N LYS A 188 6.24 4.00 -3.75
CA LYS A 188 7.69 4.16 -3.86
C LYS A 188 8.09 5.58 -4.24
N TYR A 189 9.24 5.97 -3.73
CA TYR A 189 9.89 7.24 -4.00
C TYR A 189 10.98 7.02 -5.04
N GLU A 190 11.09 7.94 -5.98
CA GLU A 190 12.12 7.93 -7.02
C GLU A 190 13.23 8.93 -6.66
N SER A 191 14.42 8.72 -7.19
CA SER A 191 15.46 9.78 -7.11
C SER A 191 15.05 10.94 -8.01
N GLU A 192 15.36 12.18 -7.61
CA GLU A 192 15.11 13.38 -8.42
C GLU A 192 16.12 13.55 -9.57
#